data_AF-A0A2E2AWN6-F1
#
_entry.id   AF-A0A2E2AWN6-F1
#
_cell.length_a   1.000
_cell.length_b   1.000
_cell.length_c   1.000
_cell.angle_alpha   90.00
_cell.angle_beta   90.00
_cell.angle_gamma   90.00
#
_symmetry.space_group_name_H-M   'P 1'
#
loop_
_entity.id
_entity.type
_entity.pdbx_description
1 polymer ?
#
loop_
_entity_poly.entity_id
_entity_poly.type
_entity_poly.pdbx_seq_one_letter_code
_entity_poly.pdbx_strand_id
1 'polypeptide(L)'
;MAGGYLFHAIKGPQQQLFLPGKTTYGHYQIELQCSACHDEGNDMVKQEACISCHGEELERVGDSHPIAKFAKSTDALKLLPMDMRANSALVKSRYCITCHVEHRSDGLAATKGGMGLTQPENYCKACHEDIQENRVTHEGLAFSTCLAAGCHNFHDNSGLFEQHLKDHMHEKPNVVSDEARVPKRDFAQRHQQWVKDQGKSIIKLTMATADAPRDVKLEKNQLIAWQDTAHAAAGVNCTDCHNVKDEPTGNLIWKDNPGYATCKTCHKDEVHDFLGSRHGMRLDQGLSPMTPGMARLPMLDTARDIQMTCNSCHSAHSFDTQFAAMSACMQCHADEHTLSFKNSAHHDAWLDEIAGVGAAGSGVSCATCHLPRVQQKVEGKMQTSVMHNQNDFLRPNEKMLRPVCMQCHGLPFAIDALADRKLIDSNFSDQPAGKHHQPSSFDMLKQKMNLEHKEKNKH
;
A
#
# COMPACT_ATOMS: atom_id res chain seq x y z
N MET A 1 28.73 17.05 -32.64
CA MET A 1 27.39 16.50 -32.95
C MET A 1 27.06 15.25 -32.11
N ALA A 2 28.00 14.33 -31.86
CA ALA A 2 27.77 13.15 -31.01
C ALA A 2 27.42 13.47 -29.53
N GLY A 3 28.05 14.47 -28.92
CA GLY A 3 27.76 14.87 -27.52
C GLY A 3 26.37 15.47 -27.30
N GLY A 4 25.84 16.21 -28.29
CA GLY A 4 24.46 16.73 -28.25
C GLY A 4 23.42 15.64 -28.46
N TYR A 5 23.73 14.63 -29.29
CA TYR A 5 22.86 13.47 -29.50
C TYR A 5 22.79 12.58 -28.25
N LEU A 6 23.92 12.36 -27.56
CA LEU A 6 23.97 11.60 -26.32
C LEU A 6 23.22 12.32 -25.18
N PHE A 7 23.39 13.63 -25.03
CA PHE A 7 22.67 14.42 -24.02
C PHE A 7 21.15 14.46 -24.30
N HIS A 8 20.75 14.56 -25.56
CA HIS A 8 19.34 14.50 -25.97
C HIS A 8 18.74 13.10 -25.82
N ALA A 9 19.53 12.04 -26.02
CA ALA A 9 19.10 10.66 -25.82
C ALA A 9 18.92 10.29 -24.34
N ILE A 10 19.74 10.86 -23.45
CA ILE A 10 19.63 10.68 -21.98
C ILE A 10 18.47 11.49 -21.39
N LYS A 11 18.11 12.63 -21.99
CA LYS A 11 16.97 13.47 -21.55
C LYS A 11 15.70 13.31 -22.42
N GLY A 12 15.68 12.32 -23.30
CA GLY A 12 14.65 12.15 -24.33
C GLY A 12 13.96 10.79 -24.25
N PRO A 13 13.09 10.45 -25.22
CA PRO A 13 12.27 9.23 -25.21
C PRO A 13 13.05 7.90 -25.23
N GLN A 14 14.38 7.95 -25.41
CA GLN A 14 15.26 6.78 -25.40
C GLN A 14 15.97 6.56 -24.06
N GLN A 15 15.64 7.31 -23.01
CA GLN A 15 16.26 7.21 -21.69
C GLN A 15 16.22 5.78 -21.10
N GLN A 16 15.20 4.99 -21.47
CA GLN A 16 15.09 3.57 -21.09
C GLN A 16 16.26 2.71 -21.59
N LEU A 17 16.89 3.04 -22.72
CA LEU A 17 18.06 2.32 -23.25
C LEU A 17 19.31 2.48 -22.36
N PHE A 18 19.32 3.48 -21.48
CA PHE A 18 20.44 3.80 -20.61
C PHE A 18 20.23 3.31 -19.17
N LEU A 19 19.14 2.58 -18.89
CA LEU A 19 18.93 1.96 -17.58
C LEU A 19 19.99 0.85 -17.37
N PRO A 20 20.81 0.90 -16.30
CA PRO A 20 21.84 -0.11 -16.05
C PRO A 20 21.30 -1.53 -15.84
N GLY A 21 20.01 -1.63 -15.50
CA GLY A 21 19.28 -2.87 -15.36
C GLY A 21 17.83 -2.61 -14.97
N LYS A 22 17.08 -3.69 -14.79
CA LYS A 22 15.65 -3.62 -14.43
C LYS A 22 15.49 -3.07 -13.03
N THR A 23 14.64 -2.06 -12.88
CA THR A 23 14.09 -1.67 -11.58
C THR A 23 13.05 -2.67 -11.10
N THR A 24 12.75 -2.67 -9.82
CA THR A 24 11.71 -3.52 -9.25
C THR A 24 10.30 -3.11 -9.64
N TYR A 25 9.34 -4.01 -9.39
CA TYR A 25 7.91 -3.71 -9.47
C TYR A 25 7.48 -2.54 -8.59
N GLY A 26 8.25 -2.19 -7.56
CA GLY A 26 7.99 -1.03 -6.71
C GLY A 26 8.28 0.30 -7.40
N HIS A 27 9.39 0.40 -8.14
CA HIS A 27 9.89 1.69 -8.63
C HIS A 27 9.85 1.86 -10.15
N TYR A 28 9.53 0.83 -10.92
CA TYR A 28 9.62 0.93 -12.38
C TYR A 28 8.73 1.99 -13.03
N GLN A 29 7.63 2.37 -12.38
CA GLN A 29 6.77 3.43 -12.91
C GLN A 29 7.44 4.81 -12.87
N ILE A 30 8.53 4.98 -12.12
CA ILE A 30 9.30 6.23 -12.02
C ILE A 30 10.76 6.04 -12.48
N GLU A 31 11.11 4.92 -13.10
CA GLU A 31 12.52 4.59 -13.44
C GLU A 31 13.18 5.56 -14.43
N LEU A 32 12.38 6.33 -15.16
CA LEU A 32 12.85 7.35 -16.10
C LEU A 32 13.03 8.73 -15.44
N GLN A 33 12.52 8.93 -14.23
CA GLN A 33 12.73 10.16 -13.45
C GLN A 33 13.98 9.99 -12.57
N CYS A 34 15.18 9.97 -13.18
CA CYS A 34 16.42 9.65 -12.46
C CYS A 34 16.65 10.53 -11.21
N SER A 35 16.27 11.81 -11.26
CA SER A 35 16.42 12.75 -10.13
C SER A 35 15.54 12.42 -8.91
N ALA A 36 14.51 11.57 -9.09
CA ALA A 36 13.71 11.02 -8.01
C ALA A 36 14.56 10.16 -7.05
N CYS A 37 15.64 9.53 -7.54
CA CYS A 37 16.52 8.69 -6.73
C CYS A 37 17.96 9.22 -6.62
N HIS A 38 18.44 9.89 -7.67
CA HIS A 38 19.84 10.30 -7.81
C HIS A 38 20.05 11.82 -7.66
N ASP A 39 21.24 12.21 -7.20
CA ASP A 39 21.73 13.59 -7.28
C ASP A 39 22.01 13.97 -8.73
N GLU A 40 21.55 15.15 -9.14
CA GLU A 40 21.84 15.68 -10.48
C GLU A 40 23.33 16.06 -10.58
N GLY A 41 24.12 15.24 -11.28
CA GLY A 41 25.51 15.57 -11.64
C GLY A 41 26.60 14.66 -11.09
N ASN A 42 26.28 13.67 -10.24
CA ASN A 42 27.26 12.67 -9.78
C ASN A 42 26.72 11.22 -9.74
N ASP A 43 25.49 11.00 -10.21
CA ASP A 43 24.79 9.71 -10.27
C ASP A 43 24.69 8.95 -8.93
N MET A 44 24.88 9.61 -7.79
CA MET A 44 24.76 8.99 -6.47
C MET A 44 23.30 8.90 -6.02
N VAL A 45 22.91 7.75 -5.46
CA VAL A 45 21.60 7.58 -4.81
C VAL A 45 21.60 8.33 -3.47
N LYS A 46 20.51 9.06 -3.21
CA LYS A 46 20.26 9.85 -1.99
C LYS A 46 19.46 9.05 -0.97
N GLN A 47 19.87 9.08 0.30
CA GLN A 47 19.06 8.52 1.39
C GLN A 47 17.74 9.29 1.55
N GLU A 48 17.81 10.60 1.42
CA GLU A 48 16.69 11.53 1.56
C GLU A 48 15.59 11.26 0.52
N ALA A 49 15.97 10.79 -0.69
CA ALA A 49 15.00 10.38 -1.71
C ALA A 49 14.17 9.15 -1.28
N CYS A 50 14.79 8.21 -0.56
CA CYS A 50 14.07 7.07 -0.01
C CYS A 50 13.12 7.53 1.11
N ILE A 51 13.63 8.36 2.04
CA ILE A 51 12.87 8.83 3.20
C ILE A 51 11.74 9.79 2.82
N SER A 52 11.88 10.57 1.75
CA SER A 52 10.79 11.44 1.28
C SER A 52 9.55 10.69 0.83
N CYS A 53 9.70 9.40 0.43
CA CYS A 53 8.58 8.55 0.03
C CYS A 53 8.17 7.56 1.13
N HIS A 54 9.13 7.01 1.89
CA HIS A 54 8.88 5.92 2.84
C HIS A 54 8.94 6.35 4.32
N GLY A 55 9.36 7.58 4.62
CA GLY A 55 9.58 8.04 6.00
C GLY A 55 8.32 8.01 6.85
N GLU A 56 7.19 8.48 6.31
CA GLU A 56 5.91 8.50 7.02
C GLU A 56 5.40 7.07 7.30
N GLU A 57 5.56 6.16 6.35
CA GLU A 57 5.24 4.74 6.54
C GLU A 57 6.08 4.13 7.67
N LEU A 58 7.39 4.35 7.66
CA LEU A 58 8.33 3.84 8.67
C LEU A 58 8.03 4.39 10.06
N GLU A 59 7.65 5.66 10.17
CA GLU A 59 7.20 6.27 11.42
C GLU A 59 5.88 5.64 11.90
N ARG A 60 4.90 5.50 10.99
CA ARG A 60 3.58 4.94 11.28
C ARG A 60 3.64 3.51 11.81
N VAL A 61 4.48 2.66 11.23
CA VAL A 61 4.65 1.26 11.69
C VAL A 61 5.58 1.13 12.89
N GLY A 62 6.27 2.22 13.27
CA GLY A 62 7.27 2.22 14.32
C GLY A 62 8.41 1.27 13.98
N ASP A 63 9.18 1.62 12.94
CA ASP A 63 10.28 0.82 12.37
C ASP A 63 10.91 -0.11 13.41
N SER A 64 10.78 -1.42 13.17
CA SER A 64 11.24 -2.46 14.09
C SER A 64 12.76 -2.46 14.25
N HIS A 65 13.51 -1.76 13.41
CA HIS A 65 14.94 -1.54 13.54
C HIS A 65 15.28 -0.04 13.72
N PRO A 66 14.82 0.61 14.81
CA PRO A 66 15.13 2.01 15.03
C PRO A 66 16.61 2.19 15.39
N ILE A 67 17.11 3.41 15.25
CA ILE A 67 18.50 3.80 15.52
C ILE A 67 19.00 3.29 16.88
N ALA A 68 18.14 3.33 17.90
CA ALA A 68 18.47 2.90 19.26
C ALA A 68 18.86 1.41 19.37
N LYS A 69 18.38 0.54 18.48
CA LYS A 69 18.75 -0.88 18.45
C LYS A 69 20.17 -1.09 17.90
N PHE A 70 20.59 -0.28 16.92
CA PHE A 70 21.95 -0.35 16.37
C PHE A 70 23.00 0.27 17.29
N ALA A 71 22.66 1.38 17.95
CA ALA A 71 23.57 2.08 18.86
C ALA A 71 24.10 1.22 20.02
N LYS A 72 23.43 0.11 20.32
CA LYS A 72 23.76 -0.81 21.41
C LYS A 72 24.28 -2.18 20.94
N SER A 73 24.39 -2.41 19.63
CA SER A 73 24.77 -3.71 19.08
C SER A 73 26.30 -3.82 18.89
N THR A 74 26.89 -4.87 19.45
CA THR A 74 28.28 -5.25 19.19
C THR A 74 28.48 -5.83 17.78
N ASP A 75 27.42 -6.37 17.17
CA ASP A 75 27.45 -6.95 15.81
C ASP A 75 27.38 -5.91 14.71
N ALA A 76 26.80 -4.73 14.97
CA ALA A 76 26.80 -3.60 14.03
C ALA A 76 28.21 -3.08 13.70
N LEU A 77 29.24 -3.49 14.46
CA LEU A 77 30.65 -3.19 14.21
C LEU A 77 31.31 -4.13 13.18
N LYS A 78 30.67 -5.24 12.79
CA LYS A 78 31.25 -6.26 11.89
C LYS A 78 31.09 -5.96 10.39
N LEU A 79 30.34 -4.93 10.00
CA LEU A 79 30.14 -4.56 8.59
C LEU A 79 31.39 -3.86 8.01
N LEU A 80 32.20 -4.63 7.27
CA LEU A 80 33.24 -4.11 6.37
C LEU A 80 32.64 -3.26 5.22
N PRO A 81 33.41 -2.34 4.60
CA PRO A 81 32.86 -1.16 3.93
C PRO A 81 32.18 -1.49 2.59
N MET A 82 30.85 -1.39 2.53
CA MET A 82 30.11 -1.36 1.27
C MET A 82 29.65 0.05 0.83
N ASP A 83 29.87 1.09 1.66
CA ASP A 83 29.69 2.51 1.30
C ASP A 83 30.87 3.35 1.84
N MET A 84 31.42 4.23 1.00
CA MET A 84 32.58 5.10 1.28
C MET A 84 32.22 6.42 2.00
N ARG A 85 30.94 6.73 2.24
CA ARG A 85 30.49 8.03 2.79
C ARG A 85 30.28 8.10 4.31
N ALA A 86 30.37 6.98 5.03
CA ALA A 86 30.13 6.94 6.48
C ALA A 86 31.38 6.54 7.28
N ASN A 87 31.74 7.36 8.28
CA ASN A 87 32.93 7.19 9.12
C ASN A 87 32.83 6.09 10.19
N SER A 88 31.73 5.33 10.27
CA SER A 88 31.64 4.12 11.11
C SER A 88 30.72 3.06 10.51
N ALA A 89 31.01 1.78 10.78
CA ALA A 89 30.22 0.62 10.34
C ALA A 89 28.76 0.66 10.83
N LEU A 90 28.54 1.25 12.01
CA LEU A 90 27.26 1.41 12.69
C LEU A 90 26.32 2.42 11.99
N VAL A 91 26.89 3.33 11.20
CA VAL A 91 26.14 4.30 10.38
C VAL A 91 25.68 3.68 9.05
N LYS A 92 26.30 2.59 8.57
CA LYS A 92 26.03 2.01 7.24
C LYS A 92 24.76 1.16 7.21
N SER A 93 24.46 0.36 8.24
CA SER A 93 23.22 -0.45 8.29
C SER A 93 21.93 0.39 8.34
N ARG A 94 22.05 1.71 8.49
CA ARG A 94 20.93 2.65 8.59
C ARG A 94 20.50 3.25 7.25
N TYR A 95 21.28 3.07 6.20
CA TYR A 95 20.96 3.60 4.87
C TYR A 95 20.17 2.56 4.09
N CYS A 96 19.10 3.00 3.42
CA CYS A 96 18.27 2.14 2.59
C CYS A 96 19.14 1.42 1.55
N ILE A 97 20.06 2.15 0.92
CA ILE A 97 20.95 1.66 -0.14
C ILE A 97 21.97 0.60 0.31
N THR A 98 22.15 0.40 1.62
CA THR A 98 23.03 -0.65 2.14
C THR A 98 22.43 -2.04 1.93
N CYS A 99 21.11 -2.15 2.05
CA CYS A 99 20.38 -3.40 1.86
C CYS A 99 19.66 -3.43 0.51
N HIS A 100 19.12 -2.29 0.09
CA HIS A 100 18.30 -2.15 -1.10
C HIS A 100 19.11 -1.65 -2.28
N VAL A 101 19.14 -2.42 -3.36
CA VAL A 101 19.81 -2.04 -4.61
C VAL A 101 18.87 -2.22 -5.79
N GLU A 102 18.63 -1.14 -6.54
CA GLU A 102 17.88 -1.17 -7.79
C GLU A 102 18.81 -1.45 -8.99
N HIS A 103 18.22 -1.63 -10.18
CA HIS A 103 18.94 -1.86 -11.44
C HIS A 103 19.81 -3.13 -11.50
N ARG A 104 19.55 -4.14 -10.65
CA ARG A 104 20.24 -5.44 -10.74
C ARG A 104 19.36 -6.48 -11.42
N SER A 105 19.95 -7.22 -12.37
CA SER A 105 19.26 -8.30 -13.08
C SER A 105 19.13 -9.58 -12.27
N ASP A 106 20.08 -9.87 -11.36
CA ASP A 106 20.22 -11.17 -10.71
C ASP A 106 20.58 -11.08 -9.22
N GLY A 107 20.18 -12.09 -8.44
CA GLY A 107 20.60 -12.27 -7.04
C GLY A 107 19.83 -11.46 -5.99
N LEU A 108 18.74 -10.76 -6.37
CA LEU A 108 17.87 -10.04 -5.46
C LEU A 108 16.59 -10.82 -5.14
N ALA A 109 16.06 -10.64 -3.92
CA ALA A 109 14.78 -11.21 -3.52
C ALA A 109 13.66 -10.87 -4.53
N ALA A 110 13.60 -9.64 -5.05
CA ALA A 110 12.63 -9.24 -6.07
C ALA A 110 12.68 -10.06 -7.38
N THR A 111 13.80 -10.69 -7.72
CA THR A 111 13.97 -11.45 -8.98
C THR A 111 13.48 -12.89 -8.89
N LYS A 112 13.39 -13.47 -7.69
CA LYS A 112 12.97 -14.86 -7.45
C LYS A 112 11.55 -14.98 -6.89
N GLY A 113 10.70 -14.01 -7.20
CA GLY A 113 9.32 -13.96 -6.72
C GLY A 113 9.15 -13.38 -5.31
N GLY A 114 10.21 -12.75 -4.76
CA GLY A 114 10.17 -12.12 -3.45
C GLY A 114 9.21 -10.94 -3.38
N MET A 115 8.92 -10.55 -2.14
CA MET A 115 8.00 -9.52 -1.67
C MET A 115 8.22 -8.09 -2.20
N GLY A 116 8.68 -7.91 -3.43
CA GLY A 116 8.98 -6.60 -4.02
C GLY A 116 10.20 -5.90 -3.42
N LEU A 117 11.08 -6.63 -2.74
CA LEU A 117 12.26 -6.09 -2.04
C LEU A 117 13.54 -6.21 -2.88
N THR A 118 14.31 -5.13 -2.94
CA THR A 118 15.60 -5.00 -3.65
C THR A 118 16.82 -5.49 -2.88
N GLN A 119 16.71 -6.55 -2.07
CA GLN A 119 17.82 -6.97 -1.19
C GLN A 119 18.28 -8.42 -1.44
N PRO A 120 19.55 -8.76 -1.13
CA PRO A 120 20.03 -10.15 -1.16
C PRO A 120 19.24 -11.07 -0.23
N GLU A 121 19.09 -12.35 -0.61
CA GLU A 121 18.28 -13.33 0.15
C GLU A 121 18.80 -13.62 1.57
N ASN A 122 20.07 -13.34 1.82
CA ASN A 122 20.77 -13.62 3.06
C ASN A 122 21.23 -12.36 3.80
N TYR A 123 20.66 -11.18 3.50
CA TYR A 123 21.12 -9.92 4.09
C TYR A 123 21.10 -9.93 5.64
N CYS A 124 20.14 -10.62 6.27
CA CYS A 124 20.09 -10.81 7.72
C CYS A 124 21.35 -11.48 8.29
N LYS A 125 21.98 -12.39 7.53
CA LYS A 125 23.19 -13.11 7.96
C LYS A 125 24.34 -12.15 8.28
N ALA A 126 24.40 -10.99 7.62
CA ALA A 126 25.47 -10.02 7.84
C ALA A 126 25.54 -9.50 9.29
N CYS A 127 24.41 -9.55 10.02
CA CYS A 127 24.33 -9.13 11.43
C CYS A 127 23.91 -10.27 12.37
N HIS A 128 23.30 -11.35 11.86
CA HIS A 128 22.74 -12.47 12.64
C HIS A 128 23.41 -13.80 12.26
N GLU A 129 24.73 -13.80 12.11
CA GLU A 129 25.49 -14.97 11.62
C GLU A 129 25.37 -16.20 12.52
N ASP A 130 25.20 -16.00 13.83
CA ASP A 130 25.17 -17.01 14.89
C ASP A 130 23.74 -17.35 15.36
N ILE A 131 22.71 -16.89 14.63
CA ILE A 131 21.32 -17.00 15.07
C ILE A 131 20.87 -18.46 15.27
N GLN A 132 21.40 -19.38 14.46
CA GLN A 132 21.11 -20.80 14.56
C GLN A 132 21.78 -21.46 15.77
N GLU A 133 22.90 -20.89 16.26
CA GLU A 133 23.64 -21.38 17.42
C GLU A 133 23.01 -20.86 18.72
N ASN A 134 22.58 -19.60 18.70
CA ASN A 134 22.08 -18.91 19.89
C ASN A 134 20.56 -19.01 20.07
N ARG A 135 19.82 -19.55 19.08
CA ARG A 135 18.36 -19.74 19.17
C ARG A 135 17.96 -21.14 18.71
N VAL A 136 17.63 -22.00 19.66
CA VAL A 136 17.12 -23.37 19.43
C VAL A 136 15.94 -23.39 18.45
N THR A 137 15.07 -22.38 18.47
CA THR A 137 13.94 -22.32 17.53
C THR A 137 14.38 -22.11 16.08
N HIS A 138 15.58 -21.60 15.82
CA HIS A 138 16.11 -21.31 14.48
C HIS A 138 17.09 -22.38 13.98
N GLU A 139 17.30 -23.44 14.76
CA GLU A 139 18.18 -24.56 14.40
C GLU A 139 17.69 -25.23 13.10
N GLY A 140 18.60 -25.41 12.15
CA GLY A 140 18.30 -26.04 10.86
C GLY A 140 17.58 -25.15 9.82
N LEU A 141 17.22 -23.90 10.16
CA LEU A 141 16.60 -22.98 9.21
C LEU A 141 17.62 -22.27 8.32
N ALA A 142 17.52 -22.43 7.00
CA ALA A 142 18.39 -21.70 6.07
C ALA A 142 18.17 -20.18 6.15
N PHE A 143 19.23 -19.37 6.01
CA PHE A 143 19.11 -17.90 6.06
C PHE A 143 18.14 -17.27 5.05
N SER A 144 17.85 -17.96 3.94
CA SER A 144 16.83 -17.51 2.97
C SER A 144 15.41 -17.55 3.54
N THR A 145 15.14 -18.34 4.58
CA THR A 145 13.81 -18.42 5.21
C THR A 145 13.47 -17.14 5.96
N CYS A 146 14.47 -16.37 6.42
CA CYS A 146 14.27 -15.07 7.07
C CYS A 146 13.44 -14.08 6.23
N LEU A 147 13.42 -14.24 4.91
CA LEU A 147 12.67 -13.41 3.97
C LEU A 147 11.40 -14.04 3.43
N ALA A 148 11.38 -15.38 3.35
CA ALA A 148 10.35 -16.12 2.62
C ALA A 148 9.39 -16.90 3.52
N ALA A 149 9.75 -17.10 4.80
CA ALA A 149 8.94 -17.85 5.74
C ALA A 149 7.83 -17.02 6.40
N GLY A 150 7.78 -15.70 6.18
CA GLY A 150 6.76 -14.83 6.77
C GLY A 150 6.76 -14.78 8.30
N CYS A 151 7.90 -15.11 8.94
CA CYS A 151 8.03 -15.13 10.40
C CYS A 151 8.40 -13.78 10.99
N HIS A 152 9.15 -12.96 10.27
CA HIS A 152 9.54 -11.62 10.69
C HIS A 152 9.84 -10.74 9.46
N ASN A 153 9.65 -9.43 9.63
CA ASN A 153 9.92 -8.39 8.64
C ASN A 153 10.86 -7.35 9.24
N PHE A 154 11.71 -6.71 8.43
CA PHE A 154 12.70 -5.78 8.98
C PHE A 154 12.05 -4.50 9.52
N HIS A 155 11.20 -3.83 8.73
CA HIS A 155 10.62 -2.56 9.15
C HIS A 155 9.29 -2.72 9.90
N ASP A 156 8.41 -3.63 9.47
CA ASP A 156 7.08 -3.79 10.05
C ASP A 156 6.84 -5.21 10.56
N ASN A 157 7.03 -5.43 11.87
CA ASN A 157 6.67 -6.69 12.54
C ASN A 157 5.30 -6.63 13.24
N SER A 158 4.46 -5.64 12.98
CA SER A 158 3.23 -5.43 13.77
C SER A 158 2.29 -6.64 13.77
N GLY A 159 2.27 -7.42 12.69
CA GLY A 159 1.50 -8.67 12.57
C GLY A 159 2.24 -9.94 13.01
N LEU A 160 3.54 -9.86 13.33
CA LEU A 160 4.41 -11.03 13.52
C LEU A 160 5.21 -11.01 14.83
N PHE A 161 5.14 -9.92 15.61
CA PHE A 161 5.89 -9.84 16.85
C PHE A 161 5.36 -10.82 17.91
N GLU A 162 6.27 -11.32 18.75
CA GLU A 162 6.02 -12.47 19.63
C GLU A 162 4.79 -12.33 20.52
N GLN A 163 4.63 -11.17 21.16
CA GLN A 163 3.49 -10.93 22.05
C GLN A 163 2.15 -10.94 21.29
N HIS A 164 2.11 -10.43 20.05
CA HIS A 164 0.92 -10.53 19.21
C HIS A 164 0.58 -11.97 18.85
N LEU A 165 1.59 -12.75 18.43
CA LEU A 165 1.40 -14.19 18.16
C LEU A 165 0.89 -14.92 19.40
N LYS A 166 1.41 -14.59 20.58
CA LYS A 166 0.97 -15.17 21.85
C LYS A 166 -0.50 -14.84 22.14
N ASP A 167 -0.89 -13.59 21.95
CA ASP A 167 -2.26 -13.15 22.22
C ASP A 167 -3.28 -13.83 21.31
N HIS A 168 -2.88 -14.27 20.11
CA HIS A 168 -3.78 -14.85 19.11
C HIS A 168 -3.58 -16.36 18.91
N MET A 169 -2.73 -17.01 19.72
CA MET A 169 -2.40 -18.43 19.54
C MET A 169 -3.56 -19.40 19.78
N HIS A 170 -4.63 -18.92 20.42
CA HIS A 170 -5.81 -19.69 20.80
C HIS A 170 -6.96 -19.53 19.82
N GLU A 171 -6.81 -18.64 18.82
CA GLU A 171 -7.84 -18.39 17.82
C GLU A 171 -8.03 -19.61 16.92
N LYS A 172 -9.29 -19.84 16.52
CA LYS A 172 -9.63 -21.01 15.70
C LYS A 172 -9.10 -20.79 14.27
N PRO A 173 -8.34 -21.74 13.71
CA PRO A 173 -7.68 -21.57 12.42
C PRO A 173 -8.61 -21.68 11.20
N ASN A 174 -9.94 -21.81 11.35
CA ASN A 174 -10.84 -21.83 10.19
C ASN A 174 -12.29 -21.46 10.56
N VAL A 175 -12.47 -20.43 11.40
CA VAL A 175 -13.81 -19.93 11.72
C VAL A 175 -13.79 -18.43 11.55
N VAL A 176 -14.61 -17.95 10.61
CA VAL A 176 -14.91 -16.52 10.47
C VAL A 176 -15.64 -16.09 11.73
N SER A 177 -15.21 -14.99 12.34
CA SER A 177 -15.90 -14.43 13.51
C SER A 177 -17.35 -14.06 13.17
N ASP A 178 -18.31 -14.33 14.05
CA ASP A 178 -19.69 -13.87 13.86
C ASP A 178 -19.77 -12.31 13.79
N GLU A 179 -18.79 -11.65 14.42
CA GLU A 179 -18.60 -10.20 14.42
C GLU A 179 -17.71 -9.70 13.27
N ALA A 180 -17.30 -10.57 12.35
CA ALA A 180 -16.37 -10.25 11.25
C ALA A 180 -16.89 -9.11 10.38
N ARG A 181 -16.41 -7.88 10.59
CA ARG A 181 -16.84 -6.70 9.84
C ARG A 181 -15.66 -5.79 9.60
N VAL A 182 -15.53 -5.28 8.37
CA VAL A 182 -14.61 -4.17 8.11
C VAL A 182 -15.08 -2.90 8.84
N PRO A 183 -14.17 -2.01 9.26
CA PRO A 183 -14.53 -0.76 9.91
C PRO A 183 -15.59 0.04 9.14
N LYS A 184 -16.55 0.63 9.85
CA LYS A 184 -17.59 1.48 9.25
C LYS A 184 -17.00 2.84 8.90
N ARG A 185 -17.34 3.36 7.71
CA ARG A 185 -16.97 4.71 7.29
C ARG A 185 -17.72 5.74 8.15
N ASP A 186 -17.02 6.79 8.57
CA ASP A 186 -17.58 7.83 9.45
C ASP A 186 -17.41 9.27 8.92
N PHE A 187 -16.78 9.45 7.74
CA PHE A 187 -16.45 10.77 7.20
C PHE A 187 -17.68 11.68 7.08
N ALA A 188 -18.79 11.19 6.54
CA ALA A 188 -20.01 11.98 6.37
C ALA A 188 -20.55 12.51 7.71
N GLN A 189 -20.55 11.66 8.75
CA GLN A 189 -20.99 12.05 10.09
C GLN A 189 -20.04 13.09 10.70
N ARG A 190 -18.73 12.90 10.55
CA ARG A 190 -17.71 13.84 11.04
C ARG A 190 -17.83 15.19 10.34
N HIS A 191 -17.99 15.19 9.02
CA HIS A 191 -18.16 16.41 8.23
C HIS A 191 -19.43 17.16 8.64
N GLN A 192 -20.56 16.46 8.78
CA GLN A 192 -21.80 17.06 9.26
C GLN A 192 -21.65 17.73 10.63
N GLN A 193 -20.94 17.07 11.56
CA GLN A 193 -20.65 17.63 12.87
C GLN A 193 -19.75 18.87 12.76
N TRP A 194 -18.69 18.84 11.94
CA TRP A 194 -17.81 19.99 11.73
C TRP A 194 -18.55 21.20 11.15
N VAL A 195 -19.45 21.01 10.19
CA VAL A 195 -20.27 22.10 9.65
C VAL A 195 -21.16 22.70 10.74
N LYS A 196 -21.78 21.86 11.56
CA LYS A 196 -22.63 22.28 12.66
C LYS A 196 -21.86 23.07 13.73
N ASP A 197 -20.64 22.66 14.05
CA ASP A 197 -19.77 23.33 15.02
C ASP A 197 -19.38 24.75 14.56
N GLN A 198 -19.42 25.03 13.24
CA GLN A 198 -19.26 26.37 12.68
C GLN A 198 -20.54 27.22 12.66
N GLY A 199 -21.65 26.73 13.23
CA GLY A 199 -22.95 27.40 13.16
C GLY A 199 -23.56 27.42 11.76
N LYS A 200 -23.08 26.57 10.85
CA LYS A 200 -23.59 26.44 9.48
C LYS A 200 -24.54 25.26 9.36
N SER A 201 -25.33 25.25 8.30
CA SER A 201 -26.20 24.12 7.94
C SER A 201 -25.86 23.65 6.53
N ILE A 202 -25.86 22.33 6.33
CA ILE A 202 -25.68 21.73 5.00
C ILE A 202 -27.02 21.79 4.27
N ILE A 203 -27.01 22.31 3.06
CA ILE A 203 -28.17 22.32 2.16
C ILE A 203 -27.86 21.36 1.01
N LYS A 204 -28.66 20.29 0.88
CA LYS A 204 -28.55 19.40 -0.27
C LYS A 204 -28.88 20.19 -1.54
N LEU A 205 -27.96 20.16 -2.50
CA LEU A 205 -28.15 20.77 -3.81
C LEU A 205 -28.92 19.83 -4.74
N THR A 206 -29.59 20.42 -5.73
CA THR A 206 -30.33 19.70 -6.77
C THR A 206 -29.92 20.25 -8.14
N MET A 207 -30.34 19.59 -9.22
CA MET A 207 -30.10 20.12 -10.58
C MET A 207 -30.56 21.57 -10.77
N ALA A 208 -31.59 22.01 -10.03
CA ALA A 208 -32.12 23.38 -10.11
C ALA A 208 -31.19 24.43 -9.48
N THR A 209 -30.28 24.01 -8.60
CA THR A 209 -29.33 24.87 -7.90
C THR A 209 -27.89 24.67 -8.40
N ALA A 210 -27.69 23.87 -9.45
CA ALA A 210 -26.39 23.67 -10.08
C ALA A 210 -25.88 25.00 -10.64
N ASP A 211 -24.61 25.32 -10.40
CA ASP A 211 -24.00 26.56 -10.86
C ASP A 211 -22.92 26.33 -11.92
N ALA A 212 -22.73 27.31 -12.80
CA ALA A 212 -21.64 27.37 -13.75
C ALA A 212 -21.54 28.79 -14.33
N PRO A 213 -20.39 29.17 -14.90
CA PRO A 213 -20.30 30.36 -15.75
C PRO A 213 -21.34 30.34 -16.88
N ARG A 214 -21.77 31.52 -17.33
CA ARG A 214 -22.87 31.65 -18.30
C ARG A 214 -22.58 30.98 -19.66
N ASP A 215 -21.32 30.85 -20.00
CA ASP A 215 -20.80 30.25 -21.23
C ASP A 215 -20.55 28.74 -21.13
N VAL A 216 -20.70 28.16 -19.94
CA VAL A 216 -20.56 26.71 -19.71
C VAL A 216 -21.91 26.03 -19.82
N LYS A 217 -22.00 25.02 -20.67
CA LYS A 217 -23.19 24.18 -20.82
C LYS A 217 -23.05 22.93 -19.95
N LEU A 218 -23.90 22.80 -18.93
CA LEU A 218 -23.99 21.61 -18.10
C LEU A 218 -24.85 20.54 -18.79
N GLU A 219 -24.29 19.36 -19.01
CA GLU A 219 -25.02 18.27 -19.66
C GLU A 219 -26.00 17.59 -18.69
N LYS A 220 -27.20 17.27 -19.18
CA LYS A 220 -28.30 16.76 -18.33
C LYS A 220 -27.93 15.47 -17.59
N ASN A 221 -27.19 14.56 -18.23
CA ASN A 221 -26.73 13.31 -17.61
C ASN A 221 -25.74 13.56 -16.48
N GLN A 222 -24.84 14.55 -16.60
CA GLN A 222 -23.90 14.93 -15.55
C GLN A 222 -24.65 15.50 -14.33
N LEU A 223 -25.65 16.34 -14.58
CA LEU A 223 -26.49 16.92 -13.53
C LEU A 223 -27.30 15.85 -12.78
N ILE A 224 -27.87 14.88 -13.50
CA ILE A 224 -28.59 13.74 -12.91
C ILE A 224 -27.64 12.91 -12.05
N ALA A 225 -26.43 12.61 -12.54
CA ALA A 225 -25.45 11.85 -11.77
C ALA A 225 -25.01 12.62 -10.51
N TRP A 226 -24.72 13.91 -10.63
CA TRP A 226 -24.20 14.74 -9.54
C TRP A 226 -25.19 14.94 -8.40
N GLN A 227 -26.49 15.20 -8.66
CA GLN A 227 -27.46 15.52 -7.61
C GLN A 227 -27.67 14.38 -6.59
N ASP A 228 -27.35 13.15 -6.98
CA ASP A 228 -27.48 11.95 -6.15
C ASP A 228 -26.19 11.59 -5.40
N THR A 229 -25.16 12.42 -5.53
CA THR A 229 -23.87 12.22 -4.86
C THR A 229 -23.86 12.70 -3.41
N ALA A 230 -22.91 12.18 -2.64
CA ALA A 230 -22.56 12.74 -1.34
C ALA A 230 -22.06 14.19 -1.44
N HIS A 231 -21.47 14.60 -2.57
CA HIS A 231 -21.04 15.99 -2.81
C HIS A 231 -22.24 16.95 -2.87
N ALA A 232 -23.25 16.65 -3.68
CA ALA A 232 -24.47 17.45 -3.74
C ALA A 232 -25.19 17.45 -2.38
N ALA A 233 -25.21 16.30 -1.69
CA ALA A 233 -25.77 16.20 -0.33
C ALA A 233 -24.98 17.04 0.70
N ALA A 234 -23.69 17.25 0.49
CA ALA A 234 -22.81 18.06 1.33
C ALA A 234 -22.77 19.55 0.93
N GLY A 235 -23.51 19.96 -0.11
CA GLY A 235 -23.53 21.35 -0.55
C GLY A 235 -22.43 21.73 -1.55
N VAL A 236 -21.74 20.76 -2.14
CA VAL A 236 -20.67 20.99 -3.12
C VAL A 236 -21.25 21.12 -4.53
N ASN A 237 -21.11 22.30 -5.12
CA ASN A 237 -21.62 22.67 -6.44
C ASN A 237 -20.56 22.51 -7.55
N CYS A 238 -20.93 22.80 -8.80
CA CYS A 238 -20.00 22.58 -9.92
C CYS A 238 -18.83 23.57 -9.87
N THR A 239 -19.07 24.82 -9.49
CA THR A 239 -18.00 25.81 -9.35
C THR A 239 -17.01 25.47 -8.25
N ASP A 240 -17.41 24.79 -7.17
CA ASP A 240 -16.50 24.36 -6.11
C ASP A 240 -15.42 23.40 -6.62
N CYS A 241 -15.70 22.68 -7.71
CA CYS A 241 -14.76 21.78 -8.34
C CYS A 241 -14.04 22.39 -9.55
N HIS A 242 -14.81 23.04 -10.42
CA HIS A 242 -14.33 23.48 -11.73
C HIS A 242 -13.71 24.88 -11.73
N ASN A 243 -13.99 25.73 -10.73
CA ASN A 243 -13.29 27.02 -10.60
C ASN A 243 -11.93 26.80 -9.96
N VAL A 244 -10.92 26.58 -10.80
CA VAL A 244 -9.54 26.41 -10.38
C VAL A 244 -8.83 27.74 -10.44
N LYS A 245 -7.95 28.00 -9.47
CA LYS A 245 -7.10 29.19 -9.47
C LYS A 245 -6.06 29.07 -10.57
N ASP A 246 -6.02 30.04 -11.48
CA ASP A 246 -4.96 30.21 -12.45
C ASP A 246 -3.71 30.77 -11.74
N GLU A 247 -2.61 30.02 -11.73
CA GLU A 247 -1.39 30.40 -10.98
C GLU A 247 -0.77 31.74 -11.44
N PRO A 248 -0.65 32.04 -12.76
CA PRO A 248 -0.08 33.31 -13.23
C PRO A 248 -0.92 34.54 -12.86
N THR A 249 -2.24 34.46 -12.96
CA THR A 249 -3.11 35.63 -12.77
C THR A 249 -3.79 35.69 -11.41
N GLY A 250 -3.85 34.57 -10.69
CA GLY A 250 -4.59 34.40 -9.44
C GLY A 250 -6.11 34.35 -9.62
N ASN A 251 -6.63 34.46 -10.85
CA ASN A 251 -8.06 34.45 -11.13
C ASN A 251 -8.63 33.04 -11.08
N LEU A 252 -9.92 32.91 -10.77
CA LEU A 252 -10.64 31.65 -10.91
C LEU A 252 -11.04 31.45 -12.38
N ILE A 253 -10.65 30.31 -12.94
CA ILE A 253 -11.01 29.89 -14.30
C ILE A 253 -11.75 28.57 -14.24
N TRP A 254 -12.76 28.42 -15.10
CA TRP A 254 -13.44 27.14 -15.26
C TRP A 254 -12.53 26.15 -15.99
N LYS A 255 -12.37 24.96 -15.41
CA LYS A 255 -11.57 23.87 -15.97
C LYS A 255 -12.40 22.60 -16.02
N ASP A 256 -12.67 22.09 -17.22
CA ASP A 256 -13.49 20.88 -17.41
C ASP A 256 -12.91 19.64 -16.71
N ASN A 257 -11.57 19.58 -16.58
CA ASN A 257 -10.85 18.52 -15.89
C ASN A 257 -10.01 19.15 -14.76
N PRO A 258 -10.60 19.42 -13.58
CA PRO A 258 -9.92 20.18 -12.54
C PRO A 258 -8.64 19.50 -12.02
N GLY A 259 -8.62 18.17 -12.04
CA GLY A 259 -7.51 17.34 -11.55
C GLY A 259 -7.57 17.13 -10.03
N TYR A 260 -6.64 16.35 -9.49
CA TYR A 260 -6.66 15.95 -8.06
C TYR A 260 -6.40 17.12 -7.09
N ALA A 261 -5.83 18.23 -7.56
CA ALA A 261 -5.56 19.40 -6.72
C ALA A 261 -6.84 19.99 -6.12
N THR A 262 -7.95 19.97 -6.87
CA THR A 262 -9.27 20.33 -6.37
C THR A 262 -9.74 19.37 -5.29
N CYS A 263 -9.60 18.06 -5.50
CA CYS A 263 -9.97 17.05 -4.51
C CYS A 263 -9.23 17.26 -3.19
N LYS A 264 -7.93 17.63 -3.24
CA LYS A 264 -7.05 17.85 -2.08
C LYS A 264 -7.57 18.91 -1.09
N THR A 265 -8.42 19.83 -1.55
CA THR A 265 -9.02 20.87 -0.70
C THR A 265 -9.91 20.29 0.40
N CYS A 266 -10.54 19.13 0.14
CA CYS A 266 -11.41 18.42 1.09
C CYS A 266 -10.90 17.00 1.44
N HIS A 267 -10.20 16.35 0.51
CA HIS A 267 -9.71 14.97 0.58
C HIS A 267 -8.19 14.92 0.66
N LYS A 268 -7.61 15.67 1.61
CA LYS A 268 -6.16 15.83 1.73
C LYS A 268 -5.44 14.49 1.90
N ASP A 269 -5.98 13.65 2.78
CA ASP A 269 -5.37 12.37 3.15
C ASP A 269 -5.50 11.38 2.00
N GLU A 270 -6.67 11.27 1.36
CA GLU A 270 -6.85 10.39 0.20
C GLU A 270 -5.98 10.79 -0.99
N VAL A 271 -5.80 12.10 -1.24
CA VAL A 271 -4.89 12.58 -2.29
C VAL A 271 -3.44 12.28 -1.94
N HIS A 272 -3.03 12.49 -0.69
CA HIS A 272 -1.68 12.17 -0.23
C HIS A 272 -1.40 10.66 -0.42
N ASP A 273 -2.28 9.81 0.10
CA ASP A 273 -2.20 8.35 -0.02
C ASP A 273 -2.16 7.90 -1.49
N PHE A 274 -3.03 8.45 -2.34
CA PHE A 274 -3.06 8.12 -3.76
C PHE A 274 -1.72 8.47 -4.44
N LEU A 275 -1.18 9.66 -4.16
CA LEU A 275 0.11 10.11 -4.71
C LEU A 275 1.28 9.26 -4.20
N GLY A 276 1.23 8.73 -2.97
CA GLY A 276 2.20 7.75 -2.46
C GLY A 276 2.05 6.33 -3.04
N SER A 277 0.95 6.06 -3.75
CA SER A 277 0.63 4.74 -4.28
C SER A 277 1.28 4.46 -5.64
N ARG A 278 1.38 3.19 -6.05
CA ARG A 278 1.77 2.82 -7.43
C ARG A 278 0.88 3.45 -8.50
N HIS A 279 -0.37 3.76 -8.16
CA HIS A 279 -1.34 4.35 -9.09
C HIS A 279 -1.17 5.86 -9.24
N GLY A 280 -0.61 6.56 -8.24
CA GLY A 280 -0.45 8.02 -8.25
C GLY A 280 1.00 8.52 -8.21
N MET A 281 1.99 7.69 -7.88
CA MET A 281 3.38 8.13 -7.69
C MET A 281 4.01 8.75 -8.93
N ARG A 282 3.54 8.39 -10.13
CA ARG A 282 3.95 9.09 -11.36
C ARG A 282 3.56 10.57 -11.33
N LEU A 283 2.34 10.86 -10.91
CA LEU A 283 1.84 12.24 -10.82
C LEU A 283 2.60 13.03 -9.76
N ASP A 284 2.91 12.40 -8.63
CA ASP A 284 3.72 13.01 -7.57
C ASP A 284 5.12 13.40 -8.07
N GLN A 285 5.69 12.58 -8.96
CA GLN A 285 6.98 12.84 -9.61
C GLN A 285 6.88 13.72 -10.87
N GLY A 286 5.74 14.36 -11.12
CA GLY A 286 5.54 15.26 -12.26
C GLY A 286 5.49 14.55 -13.63
N LEU A 287 5.31 13.24 -13.64
CA LEU A 287 5.15 12.43 -14.85
C LEU A 287 3.68 12.35 -15.28
N SER A 288 3.45 11.85 -16.49
CA SER A 288 2.10 11.52 -16.96
C SER A 288 1.41 10.48 -16.07
N PRO A 289 0.06 10.49 -15.96
CA PRO A 289 -0.69 9.44 -15.30
C PRO A 289 -0.26 8.04 -15.76
N MET A 290 -0.27 7.06 -14.85
CA MET A 290 -0.08 5.67 -15.23
C MET A 290 -1.20 5.22 -16.17
N THR A 291 -0.90 4.33 -17.12
CA THR A 291 -1.92 3.59 -17.86
C THR A 291 -1.66 2.08 -17.75
N PRO A 292 -2.68 1.21 -17.93
CA PRO A 292 -2.47 -0.25 -17.95
C PRO A 292 -1.45 -0.70 -18.99
N GLY A 293 -1.29 0.02 -20.11
CA GLY A 293 -0.26 -0.25 -21.11
C GLY A 293 1.19 -0.08 -20.63
N MET A 294 1.40 0.58 -19.49
CA MET A 294 2.71 0.70 -18.84
C MET A 294 2.97 -0.45 -17.85
N ALA A 295 1.96 -1.25 -17.51
CA ALA A 295 2.06 -2.24 -16.45
C ALA A 295 2.90 -3.46 -16.84
N ARG A 296 3.58 -4.05 -15.86
CA ARG A 296 4.26 -5.35 -15.98
C ARG A 296 3.37 -6.55 -15.58
N LEU A 297 2.14 -6.29 -15.15
CA LEU A 297 1.15 -7.30 -14.80
C LEU A 297 0.20 -7.54 -15.98
N PRO A 298 -0.46 -8.71 -16.07
CA PRO A 298 -1.55 -8.93 -17.01
C PRO A 298 -2.67 -7.91 -16.82
N MET A 299 -3.00 -7.19 -17.89
CA MET A 299 -4.05 -6.16 -17.94
C MET A 299 -4.99 -6.44 -19.11
N LEU A 300 -6.20 -5.89 -19.06
CA LEU A 300 -7.11 -5.88 -20.20
C LEU A 300 -6.59 -4.94 -21.29
N ASP A 301 -6.46 -5.46 -22.51
CA ASP A 301 -6.01 -4.67 -23.67
C ASP A 301 -6.93 -3.49 -23.97
N THR A 302 -8.24 -3.64 -23.76
CA THR A 302 -9.23 -2.56 -23.94
C THR A 302 -9.04 -1.40 -22.98
N ALA A 303 -8.32 -1.59 -21.88
CA ALA A 303 -8.04 -0.58 -20.87
C ALA A 303 -6.66 0.08 -21.04
N ARG A 304 -5.88 -0.31 -22.06
CA ARG A 304 -4.47 0.04 -22.26
C ARG A 304 -4.16 1.53 -22.03
N ASP A 305 -5.03 2.42 -22.52
CA ASP A 305 -4.79 3.86 -22.55
C ASP A 305 -5.60 4.63 -21.49
N ILE A 306 -6.32 3.93 -20.60
CA ILE A 306 -7.04 4.57 -19.49
C ILE A 306 -6.01 5.23 -18.56
N GLN A 307 -6.13 6.54 -18.37
CA GLN A 307 -5.29 7.29 -17.44
C GLN A 307 -5.74 7.07 -16.00
N MET A 308 -4.79 6.76 -15.13
CA MET A 308 -5.01 6.55 -13.70
C MET A 308 -5.07 7.89 -12.94
N THR A 309 -6.24 8.22 -12.42
CA THR A 309 -6.58 9.44 -11.69
C THR A 309 -7.61 9.12 -10.61
N CYS A 310 -8.02 10.10 -9.80
CA CYS A 310 -9.13 9.92 -8.85
C CYS A 310 -10.43 9.45 -9.52
N ASN A 311 -10.65 9.79 -10.80
CA ASN A 311 -11.88 9.42 -11.53
C ASN A 311 -11.81 8.03 -12.20
N SER A 312 -10.68 7.32 -12.07
CA SER A 312 -10.52 6.00 -12.71
C SER A 312 -11.20 4.89 -11.93
N CYS A 313 -11.34 5.05 -10.60
CA CYS A 313 -12.02 4.08 -9.76
C CYS A 313 -13.47 4.46 -9.45
N HIS A 314 -13.70 5.70 -9.04
CA HIS A 314 -15.03 6.27 -8.79
C HIS A 314 -15.22 7.48 -9.70
N SER A 315 -15.74 7.25 -10.90
CA SER A 315 -15.79 8.28 -11.94
C SER A 315 -16.71 9.44 -11.58
N ALA A 316 -16.27 10.66 -11.90
CA ALA A 316 -17.14 11.81 -11.96
C ALA A 316 -18.22 11.58 -13.05
N HIS A 317 -19.47 11.97 -12.86
CA HIS A 317 -20.02 12.76 -11.75
C HIS A 317 -20.87 11.93 -10.77
N SER A 318 -20.75 10.60 -10.76
CA SER A 318 -21.48 9.74 -9.82
C SER A 318 -20.69 9.41 -8.55
N PHE A 319 -19.36 9.38 -8.63
CA PHE A 319 -18.46 9.03 -7.53
C PHE A 319 -18.87 7.72 -6.82
N ASP A 320 -19.29 6.73 -7.61
CA ASP A 320 -19.82 5.47 -7.09
C ASP A 320 -18.74 4.63 -6.40
N THR A 321 -18.77 4.64 -5.06
CA THR A 321 -17.80 3.89 -4.25
C THR A 321 -18.05 2.39 -4.20
N GLN A 322 -19.25 1.91 -4.55
CA GLN A 322 -19.55 0.48 -4.65
C GLN A 322 -18.93 -0.10 -5.92
N PHE A 323 -19.07 0.61 -7.05
CA PHE A 323 -18.36 0.28 -8.28
C PHE A 323 -16.83 0.33 -8.09
N ALA A 324 -16.34 1.36 -7.41
CA ALA A 324 -14.91 1.53 -7.11
C ALA A 324 -14.32 0.41 -6.26
N ALA A 325 -15.13 -0.25 -5.42
CA ALA A 325 -14.66 -1.27 -4.50
C ALA A 325 -14.23 -2.57 -5.20
N MET A 326 -14.78 -2.87 -6.38
CA MET A 326 -14.52 -4.12 -7.11
C MET A 326 -14.43 -3.91 -8.63
N SER A 327 -15.52 -3.43 -9.24
CA SER A 327 -15.68 -3.41 -10.69
C SER A 327 -14.67 -2.48 -11.37
N ALA A 328 -14.29 -1.38 -10.72
CA ALA A 328 -13.20 -0.51 -11.15
C ALA A 328 -11.88 -1.24 -11.37
N CYS A 329 -11.49 -2.09 -10.42
CA CYS A 329 -10.23 -2.83 -10.47
C CYS A 329 -10.22 -3.80 -11.66
N MET A 330 -11.31 -4.55 -11.83
CA MET A 330 -11.45 -5.58 -12.88
C MET A 330 -11.63 -5.00 -14.29
N GLN A 331 -11.82 -3.69 -14.45
CA GLN A 331 -11.77 -3.05 -15.78
C GLN A 331 -10.36 -2.91 -16.32
N CYS A 332 -9.33 -3.02 -15.48
CA CYS A 332 -7.94 -2.93 -15.89
C CYS A 332 -7.19 -4.23 -15.61
N HIS A 333 -7.32 -4.79 -14.41
CA HIS A 333 -6.56 -5.96 -13.97
C HIS A 333 -7.14 -7.27 -14.53
N ALA A 334 -6.27 -8.11 -15.09
CA ALA A 334 -6.65 -9.37 -15.74
C ALA A 334 -5.70 -10.53 -15.38
N ASP A 335 -4.97 -10.42 -14.27
CA ASP A 335 -4.15 -11.51 -13.75
C ASP A 335 -5.01 -12.64 -13.13
N GLU A 336 -4.42 -13.82 -12.97
CA GLU A 336 -5.10 -15.02 -12.45
C GLU A 336 -5.78 -14.78 -11.10
N HIS A 337 -5.12 -14.06 -10.19
CA HIS A 337 -5.68 -13.69 -8.89
C HIS A 337 -6.90 -12.79 -9.03
N THR A 338 -6.83 -11.76 -9.86
CA THR A 338 -7.97 -10.88 -10.11
C THR A 338 -9.14 -11.64 -10.74
N LEU A 339 -8.88 -12.48 -11.74
CA LEU A 339 -9.91 -13.23 -12.45
C LEU A 339 -10.57 -14.31 -11.57
N SER A 340 -9.83 -14.85 -10.61
CA SER A 340 -10.33 -15.87 -9.67
C SER A 340 -11.26 -15.30 -8.60
N PHE A 341 -11.24 -13.98 -8.34
CA PHE A 341 -12.06 -13.34 -7.30
C PHE A 341 -13.54 -13.72 -7.41
N LYS A 342 -14.11 -13.75 -8.62
CA LYS A 342 -15.55 -14.05 -8.83
C LYS A 342 -15.96 -15.46 -8.40
N ASN A 343 -15.00 -16.36 -8.23
CA ASN A 343 -15.22 -17.74 -7.81
C ASN A 343 -14.88 -17.97 -6.31
N SER A 344 -14.61 -16.91 -5.55
CA SER A 344 -14.24 -17.03 -4.13
C SER A 344 -15.41 -16.72 -3.20
N ALA A 345 -15.36 -17.30 -2.00
CA ALA A 345 -16.33 -17.00 -0.93
C ALA A 345 -16.32 -15.51 -0.52
N HIS A 346 -15.22 -14.80 -0.76
CA HIS A 346 -15.14 -13.36 -0.56
C HIS A 346 -16.05 -12.58 -1.51
N HIS A 347 -16.11 -12.99 -2.79
CA HIS A 347 -17.03 -12.39 -3.75
C HIS A 347 -18.49 -12.68 -3.39
N ASP A 348 -18.81 -13.90 -2.94
CA ASP A 348 -20.16 -14.22 -2.46
C ASP A 348 -20.55 -13.32 -1.27
N ALA A 349 -19.66 -13.13 -0.30
CA ALA A 349 -19.88 -12.21 0.82
C ALA A 349 -20.08 -10.75 0.37
N TRP A 350 -19.37 -10.31 -0.68
CA TRP A 350 -19.58 -9.00 -1.29
C TRP A 350 -20.96 -8.88 -1.94
N LEU A 351 -21.38 -9.89 -2.71
CA LEU A 351 -22.72 -9.91 -3.32
C LEU A 351 -23.82 -9.90 -2.26
N ASP A 352 -23.66 -10.67 -1.18
CA ASP A 352 -24.61 -10.69 -0.08
C ASP A 352 -24.74 -9.32 0.61
N GLU A 353 -23.62 -8.64 0.89
CA GLU A 353 -23.65 -7.30 1.49
C GLU A 353 -24.36 -6.29 0.58
N ILE A 354 -24.02 -6.23 -0.70
CA ILE A 354 -24.63 -5.24 -1.62
C ILE A 354 -26.09 -5.56 -1.94
N ALA A 355 -26.52 -6.82 -1.81
CA ALA A 355 -27.91 -7.22 -1.91
C ALA A 355 -28.72 -6.91 -0.64
N GLY A 356 -28.05 -6.50 0.45
CA GLY A 356 -28.68 -6.25 1.75
C GLY A 356 -29.06 -7.52 2.51
N VAL A 357 -28.55 -8.69 2.11
CA VAL A 357 -28.72 -9.97 2.81
C VAL A 357 -27.62 -10.13 3.88
N GLY A 358 -26.40 -9.72 3.54
CA GLY A 358 -25.28 -9.62 4.46
C GLY A 358 -25.37 -8.40 5.38
N ALA A 359 -24.71 -8.48 6.52
CA ALA A 359 -24.65 -7.35 7.45
C ALA A 359 -23.68 -6.28 6.94
N ALA A 360 -23.97 -5.00 7.16
CA ALA A 360 -23.07 -3.91 6.77
C ALA A 360 -21.65 -4.10 7.35
N GLY A 361 -20.66 -4.10 6.47
CA GLY A 361 -19.26 -4.40 6.72
C GLY A 361 -18.85 -5.85 6.52
N SER A 362 -19.75 -6.78 6.16
CA SER A 362 -19.42 -8.20 5.99
C SER A 362 -18.87 -8.56 4.60
N GLY A 363 -19.03 -7.70 3.60
CA GLY A 363 -18.59 -7.99 2.25
C GLY A 363 -17.10 -7.75 2.06
N VAL A 364 -16.51 -8.54 1.15
CA VAL A 364 -15.08 -8.50 0.84
C VAL A 364 -14.90 -8.25 -0.65
N SER A 365 -14.29 -7.12 -1.00
CA SER A 365 -14.03 -6.70 -2.37
C SER A 365 -12.54 -6.49 -2.62
N CYS A 366 -12.15 -6.17 -3.84
CA CYS A 366 -10.76 -5.82 -4.16
C CYS A 366 -10.24 -4.70 -3.23
N ALA A 367 -11.07 -3.67 -2.99
CA ALA A 367 -10.72 -2.56 -2.14
C ALA A 367 -10.64 -2.92 -0.65
N THR A 368 -11.38 -3.91 -0.14
CA THR A 368 -11.25 -4.29 1.28
C THR A 368 -9.88 -4.87 1.60
N CYS A 369 -9.22 -5.51 0.61
CA CYS A 369 -7.88 -6.07 0.77
C CYS A 369 -6.78 -5.09 0.38
N HIS A 370 -6.93 -4.39 -0.75
CA HIS A 370 -5.86 -3.55 -1.29
C HIS A 370 -5.93 -2.08 -0.88
N LEU A 371 -7.11 -1.60 -0.45
CA LEU A 371 -7.35 -0.22 0.01
C LEU A 371 -8.14 -0.27 1.34
N PRO A 372 -7.62 -0.96 2.37
CA PRO A 372 -8.41 -1.26 3.56
C PRO A 372 -8.83 0.01 4.30
N ARG A 373 -9.94 -0.12 5.02
CA ARG A 373 -10.38 0.92 5.96
C ARG A 373 -9.51 0.81 7.21
N VAL A 374 -8.82 1.89 7.54
CA VAL A 374 -7.94 1.96 8.70
C VAL A 374 -8.55 2.87 9.74
N GLN A 375 -8.40 2.49 11.02
CA GLN A 375 -8.88 3.27 12.14
C GLN A 375 -7.70 3.93 12.85
N GLN A 376 -7.79 5.23 13.07
CA GLN A 376 -6.77 6.01 13.75
C GLN A 376 -7.38 6.88 14.84
N LYS A 377 -6.65 7.09 15.93
CA LYS A 377 -7.08 7.95 17.01
C LYS A 377 -6.57 9.37 16.76
N VAL A 378 -7.48 10.27 16.40
CA VAL A 378 -7.20 11.68 16.14
C VAL A 378 -7.88 12.51 17.22
N GLU A 379 -7.11 13.29 17.97
CA GLU A 379 -7.60 14.12 19.08
C GLU A 379 -8.49 13.36 20.08
N GLY A 380 -8.10 12.11 20.38
CA GLY A 380 -8.83 11.27 21.32
C GLY A 380 -10.03 10.51 20.74
N LYS A 381 -10.48 10.83 19.51
CA LYS A 381 -11.59 10.17 18.83
C LYS A 381 -11.08 9.18 17.78
N MET A 382 -11.72 8.02 17.69
CA MET A 382 -11.46 7.10 16.58
C MET A 382 -12.06 7.65 15.30
N GLN A 383 -11.28 7.67 14.24
CA GLN A 383 -11.70 8.05 12.90
C GLN A 383 -11.36 6.92 11.94
N THR A 384 -12.24 6.68 10.97
CA THR A 384 -12.03 5.68 9.93
C THR A 384 -11.76 6.37 8.59
N SER A 385 -10.64 6.04 7.96
CA SER A 385 -10.29 6.46 6.60
C SER A 385 -10.08 5.25 5.70
N VAL A 386 -10.12 5.45 4.39
CA VAL A 386 -9.73 4.44 3.40
C VAL A 386 -8.29 4.73 3.01
N MET A 387 -7.40 3.75 3.16
CA MET A 387 -6.02 3.91 2.70
C MET A 387 -5.97 3.87 1.18
N HIS A 388 -5.73 5.01 0.54
CA HIS A 388 -5.61 5.06 -0.93
C HIS A 388 -4.21 4.67 -1.45
N ASN A 389 -3.30 4.35 -0.54
CA ASN A 389 -1.99 3.81 -0.84
C ASN A 389 -1.98 2.27 -0.76
N GLN A 390 -2.24 1.60 -1.89
CA GLN A 390 -2.20 0.12 -1.88
C GLN A 390 -0.81 -0.46 -1.54
N ASN A 391 0.27 0.31 -1.69
CA ASN A 391 1.62 -0.17 -1.35
C ASN A 391 1.78 -0.45 0.15
N ASP A 392 1.07 0.28 1.00
CA ASP A 392 1.18 0.20 2.46
C ASP A 392 0.80 -1.19 2.98
N PHE A 393 0.02 -1.95 2.21
CA PHE A 393 -0.47 -3.27 2.61
C PHE A 393 -0.21 -4.37 1.58
N LEU A 394 0.27 -4.05 0.38
CA LEU A 394 0.48 -5.07 -0.66
C LEU A 394 1.73 -5.92 -0.42
N ARG A 395 2.86 -5.29 -0.07
CA ARG A 395 4.18 -5.97 -0.03
C ARG A 395 5.09 -5.44 1.09
N PRO A 396 5.70 -6.33 1.90
CA PRO A 396 5.43 -7.76 2.00
C PRO A 396 3.98 -8.03 2.45
N ASN A 397 3.38 -9.14 2.01
CA ASN A 397 1.94 -9.34 2.12
C ASN A 397 1.45 -9.54 3.57
N GLU A 398 2.33 -9.83 4.53
CA GLU A 398 1.96 -9.95 5.95
C GLU A 398 1.50 -8.61 6.54
N LYS A 399 1.76 -7.49 5.84
CA LYS A 399 1.15 -6.19 6.16
C LYS A 399 -0.38 -6.22 6.09
N MET A 400 -0.97 -7.16 5.35
CA MET A 400 -2.42 -7.36 5.30
C MET A 400 -2.98 -8.00 6.57
N LEU A 401 -2.18 -8.67 7.40
CA LEU A 401 -2.67 -9.47 8.53
C LEU A 401 -3.63 -8.68 9.41
N ARG A 402 -3.19 -7.55 9.96
CA ARG A 402 -4.01 -6.77 10.89
C ARG A 402 -5.15 -5.98 10.22
N PRO A 403 -4.90 -5.16 9.19
CA PRO A 403 -5.93 -4.29 8.64
C PRO A 403 -6.92 -5.01 7.72
N VAL A 404 -6.61 -6.23 7.25
CA VAL A 404 -7.42 -6.98 6.30
C VAL A 404 -7.88 -8.31 6.90
N CYS A 405 -6.97 -9.27 7.04
CA CYS A 405 -7.34 -10.67 7.29
C CYS A 405 -7.96 -10.86 8.68
N MET A 406 -7.39 -10.20 9.69
CA MET A 406 -7.83 -10.27 11.09
C MET A 406 -9.11 -9.50 11.37
N GLN A 407 -9.68 -8.79 10.40
CA GLN A 407 -11.03 -8.25 10.54
C GLN A 407 -12.09 -9.36 10.51
N CYS A 408 -11.73 -10.55 9.99
CA CYS A 408 -12.65 -11.66 9.81
C CYS A 408 -12.11 -13.01 10.30
N HIS A 409 -10.80 -13.25 10.17
CA HIS A 409 -10.16 -14.55 10.42
C HIS A 409 -9.20 -14.51 11.61
N GLY A 410 -8.99 -15.65 12.26
CA GLY A 410 -7.94 -15.80 13.26
C GLY A 410 -6.54 -15.68 12.65
N LEU A 411 -5.59 -15.15 13.43
CA LEU A 411 -4.21 -14.91 12.99
C LEU A 411 -3.49 -16.17 12.46
N PRO A 412 -3.60 -17.36 13.07
CA PRO A 412 -2.96 -18.57 12.55
C PRO A 412 -3.39 -18.90 11.12
N PHE A 413 -4.70 -18.81 10.83
CA PHE A 413 -5.24 -19.03 9.49
C PHE A 413 -4.71 -18.00 8.50
N ALA A 414 -4.76 -16.73 8.89
CA ALA A 414 -4.36 -15.63 8.02
C ALA A 414 -2.88 -15.72 7.61
N ILE A 415 -2.00 -16.12 8.53
CA ILE A 415 -0.58 -16.35 8.25
C ILE A 415 -0.41 -17.49 7.24
N ASP A 416 -1.03 -18.64 7.47
CA ASP A 416 -0.92 -19.77 6.56
C ASP A 416 -1.52 -19.45 5.18
N ALA A 417 -2.63 -18.71 5.13
CA ALA A 417 -3.28 -18.31 3.89
C ALA A 417 -2.45 -17.33 3.06
N LEU A 418 -1.87 -16.31 3.69
CA LEU A 418 -1.02 -15.33 3.00
C LEU A 418 0.30 -15.92 2.51
N ALA A 419 0.69 -17.08 3.00
CA ALA A 419 1.95 -17.68 2.63
C ALA A 419 1.79 -18.82 1.60
N ASP A 420 0.57 -19.34 1.43
CA ASP A 420 0.23 -20.28 0.36
C ASP A 420 0.06 -19.57 -0.99
N ARG A 421 1.07 -19.70 -1.84
CA ARG A 421 1.07 -19.06 -3.17
C ARG A 421 -0.09 -19.48 -4.05
N LYS A 422 -0.48 -20.76 -4.03
CA LYS A 422 -1.60 -21.25 -4.84
C LYS A 422 -2.90 -20.63 -4.36
N LEU A 423 -3.05 -20.52 -3.05
CA LEU A 423 -4.22 -19.90 -2.47
C LEU A 423 -4.32 -18.41 -2.85
N ILE A 424 -3.20 -17.67 -2.80
CA ILE A 424 -3.14 -16.28 -3.29
C ILE A 424 -3.56 -16.22 -4.77
N ASP A 425 -2.97 -17.03 -5.64
CA ASP A 425 -3.28 -17.02 -7.08
C ASP A 425 -4.75 -17.36 -7.37
N SER A 426 -5.39 -18.18 -6.52
CA SER A 426 -6.84 -18.50 -6.59
C SER A 426 -7.77 -17.48 -5.91
N ASN A 427 -7.25 -16.35 -5.43
CA ASN A 427 -8.00 -15.37 -4.65
C ASN A 427 -8.64 -15.94 -3.37
N PHE A 428 -7.89 -16.79 -2.67
CA PHE A 428 -8.31 -17.39 -1.41
C PHE A 428 -9.62 -18.17 -1.51
N SER A 429 -9.81 -18.91 -2.61
CA SER A 429 -11.04 -19.67 -2.88
C SER A 429 -11.17 -20.97 -2.09
N ASP A 430 -10.17 -21.34 -1.30
CA ASP A 430 -10.14 -22.59 -0.52
C ASP A 430 -9.37 -22.38 0.81
N GLN A 431 -9.03 -23.47 1.49
CA GLN A 431 -8.21 -23.50 2.69
C GLN A 431 -6.71 -23.57 2.34
N PRO A 432 -5.82 -23.04 3.19
CA PRO A 432 -4.38 -23.25 3.05
C PRO A 432 -4.06 -24.75 3.01
N ALA A 433 -3.16 -25.18 2.12
CA ALA A 433 -2.82 -26.60 1.95
C ALA A 433 -2.20 -27.22 3.22
N GLY A 434 -1.76 -26.40 4.16
CA GLY A 434 -1.23 -26.78 5.47
C GLY A 434 -0.55 -25.57 6.12
N LYS A 435 0.20 -25.82 7.20
CA LYS A 435 1.05 -24.77 7.78
C LYS A 435 2.12 -24.37 6.78
N HIS A 436 2.34 -23.07 6.59
CA HIS A 436 3.36 -22.55 5.67
C HIS A 436 4.77 -23.05 6.00
N HIS A 437 5.05 -23.21 7.29
CA HIS A 437 6.32 -23.70 7.78
C HIS A 437 6.16 -24.70 8.93
N GLN A 438 7.14 -25.60 9.07
CA GLN A 438 7.23 -26.57 10.15
C GLN A 438 8.62 -26.51 10.78
N PRO A 439 8.75 -26.17 12.07
CA PRO A 439 7.68 -25.73 12.97
C PRO A 439 7.11 -24.35 12.58
N SER A 440 5.80 -24.11 12.73
CA SER A 440 5.22 -22.77 12.49
C SER A 440 5.67 -21.76 13.55
N SER A 441 5.48 -20.46 13.30
CA SER A 441 5.75 -19.40 14.29
C SER A 441 5.05 -19.66 15.64
N PHE A 442 3.85 -20.24 15.62
CA PHE A 442 3.13 -20.64 16.83
C PHE A 442 3.72 -21.88 17.50
N ASP A 443 4.23 -22.84 16.74
CA ASP A 443 4.90 -24.02 17.30
C ASP A 443 6.24 -23.63 17.96
N MET A 444 7.01 -22.74 17.30
CA MET A 444 8.24 -22.16 17.84
C MET A 444 7.96 -21.39 19.14
N LEU A 445 6.89 -20.60 19.19
CA LEU A 445 6.48 -19.87 20.39
C LEU A 445 6.08 -20.82 21.52
N LYS A 446 5.31 -21.87 21.24
CA LYS A 446 4.97 -22.91 22.23
C LYS A 446 6.21 -23.61 22.76
N GLN A 447 7.17 -23.95 21.89
CA GLN A 447 8.44 -24.54 22.29
C GLN A 447 9.21 -23.61 23.24
N LYS A 448 9.32 -22.32 22.90
CA LYS A 448 9.96 -21.31 23.74
C LYS A 448 9.29 -21.19 25.11
N MET A 449 7.96 -21.05 25.15
CA MET A 449 7.21 -20.95 26.41
C MET A 449 7.40 -22.18 27.30
N ASN A 450 7.46 -23.38 26.70
CA ASN A 450 7.72 -24.60 27.43
C ASN A 450 9.15 -24.67 28.01
N LEU A 451 10.14 -24.15 27.29
CA LEU A 451 11.52 -24.05 27.78
C LEU A 451 11.60 -23.07 28.97
N GLU A 452 11.03 -21.88 28.83
CA GLU A 452 10.99 -20.87 29.90
C GLU A 452 10.27 -21.36 31.15
N HIS A 453 9.18 -22.13 30.99
CA HIS A 453 8.46 -22.72 32.12
C HIS A 453 9.31 -23.80 32.84
N LYS A 454 10.02 -24.64 32.09
CA LYS A 454 10.93 -25.64 32.66
C LYS A 454 12.09 -25.00 33.42
N GLU A 455 12.63 -23.88 32.93
CA GLU A 455 13.70 -23.14 33.61
C GLU A 455 13.21 -22.50 34.91
N LYS A 456 12.02 -21.88 34.89
CA LYS A 456 11.40 -21.30 36.09
C LYS A 456 11.09 -22.34 37.17
N ASN A 457 10.79 -23.58 36.79
CA ASN A 457 10.50 -24.67 37.74
C ASN A 457 11.75 -25.45 38.17
N LYS A 458 12.95 -25.11 37.66
CA LYS A 458 14.23 -25.68 38.11
C LYS A 458 14.89 -24.88 39.22
N HIS A 459 14.35 -23.69 39.52
CA HIS A 459 14.69 -22.84 40.66
C HIS A 459 13.53 -22.84 41.64
#